data_AF-D3D192-F1
#
_entry.id   AF-D3D192-F1
#
_cell.length_a   1.000
_cell.length_b   1.000
_cell.length_c   1.000
_cell.angle_alpha   90.00
_cell.angle_beta   90.00
_cell.angle_gamma   90.00
#
_symmetry.space_group_name_H-M   'P 1'
#
loop_
_entity.id
_entity.type
_entity.pdbx_description
1 polymer ?
#
loop_
_entity_poly.entity_id
_entity_poly.type
_entity_poly.pdbx_seq_one_letter_code
_entity_poly.pdbx_strand_id
1 'polypeptide(L)'
;MSKAREIILQRLATTGSAIQEPLLIDRTLTDNEWNDRARLLRNGLMVVAFNSLEDFVRQRTAELLSFASRTTLKFADLPAELRKASVLHAFQSAHAYAQMAARQGEDAMAILQTVAAEVASTVAGPLSISRYSLGYKGSNVTKDEIGGMLKTLNVRDAWREIASLSSRAGLGVIAIDTSYDQAQRLRNAAAHRPDAGVQPTDLGSFCQTAFAVAFGFDVLASRAARLIHEGDRTFVDQPQQKVSGSVKLLFVDERGGEFFVKREGGSRSLKRFTDRESAWNDAVTRARQSWEVVVERNQAGSPVRWTSTDAP
;
A
#
# COMPACT_ATOMS: atom_id res chain seq x y z
N MET A 1 -12.31 -8.41 -0.32
CA MET A 1 -10.98 -8.55 0.27
C MET A 1 -10.01 -8.22 -0.83
N SER A 2 -9.09 -7.29 -0.55
CA SER A 2 -8.16 -6.75 -1.54
C SER A 2 -7.12 -7.81 -1.89
N LYS A 3 -7.05 -8.15 -3.17
CA LYS A 3 -6.05 -9.10 -3.66
C LYS A 3 -4.65 -8.51 -3.54
N ALA A 4 -4.51 -7.20 -3.79
CA ALA A 4 -3.25 -6.48 -3.60
C ALA A 4 -2.73 -6.67 -2.15
N ARG A 5 -3.60 -6.53 -1.15
CA ARG A 5 -3.24 -6.67 0.27
C ARG A 5 -2.75 -8.08 0.62
N GLU A 6 -3.44 -9.11 0.14
CA GLU A 6 -3.03 -10.50 0.38
C GLU A 6 -1.64 -10.77 -0.22
N ILE A 7 -1.41 -10.31 -1.45
CA ILE A 7 -0.14 -10.50 -2.16
C ILE A 7 1.02 -9.78 -1.43
N ILE A 8 0.84 -8.53 -0.99
CA ILE A 8 1.93 -7.82 -0.31
C ILE A 8 2.27 -8.44 1.05
N LEU A 9 1.25 -8.85 1.81
CA LEU A 9 1.45 -9.51 3.10
C LEU A 9 2.22 -10.82 2.93
N GLN A 10 1.85 -11.64 1.93
CA GLN A 10 2.57 -12.85 1.60
C GLN A 10 4.01 -12.55 1.18
N ARG A 11 4.24 -11.62 0.25
CA ARG A 11 5.58 -11.27 -0.26
C ARG A 11 6.49 -10.71 0.84
N LEU A 12 5.98 -9.88 1.75
CA LEU A 12 6.74 -9.36 2.88
C LEU A 12 7.06 -10.46 3.90
N ALA A 13 6.11 -11.37 4.18
CA ALA A 13 6.36 -12.52 5.04
C ALA A 13 7.44 -13.45 4.45
N THR A 14 7.33 -13.78 3.16
CA THR A 14 8.33 -14.59 2.44
C THR A 14 9.70 -13.92 2.41
N THR A 15 9.76 -12.61 2.19
CA THR A 15 11.02 -11.85 2.24
C THR A 15 11.60 -11.90 3.65
N GLY A 16 10.77 -11.68 4.67
CA GLY A 16 11.14 -11.75 6.08
C GLY A 16 11.73 -13.09 6.49
N SER A 17 11.12 -14.20 6.05
CA SER A 17 11.66 -15.54 6.29
C SER A 17 12.94 -15.80 5.52
N ALA A 18 13.01 -15.37 4.24
CA ALA A 18 14.19 -15.56 3.41
C ALA A 18 15.45 -14.90 4.00
N ILE A 19 15.33 -13.74 4.66
CA ILE A 19 16.45 -13.05 5.32
C ILE A 19 17.18 -13.93 6.36
N GLN A 20 16.48 -14.91 6.95
CA GLN A 20 17.06 -15.82 7.94
C GLN A 20 17.76 -17.03 7.32
N GLU A 21 17.68 -17.21 5.99
CA GLU A 21 18.32 -18.32 5.31
C GLU A 21 19.85 -18.19 5.34
N PRO A 22 20.60 -19.26 5.66
CA PRO A 22 22.07 -19.19 5.75
C PRO A 22 22.74 -18.64 4.49
N LEU A 23 22.15 -18.87 3.32
CA LEU A 23 22.66 -18.40 2.02
C LEU A 23 22.65 -16.88 1.87
N LEU A 24 21.92 -16.15 2.71
CA LEU A 24 21.90 -14.68 2.75
C LEU A 24 22.77 -14.10 3.86
N ILE A 25 23.48 -14.94 4.63
CA ILE A 25 24.34 -14.51 5.73
C ILE A 25 25.80 -14.62 5.30
N ASP A 26 26.57 -13.56 5.53
CA ASP A 26 28.00 -13.56 5.26
C ASP A 26 28.72 -14.52 6.23
N ARG A 27 29.73 -15.21 5.72
CA ARG A 27 30.64 -16.05 6.50
C ARG A 27 31.88 -15.23 6.88
N THR A 28 32.97 -15.92 7.22
CA THR A 28 34.23 -15.28 7.55
C THR A 28 34.71 -14.40 6.39
N LEU A 29 35.50 -13.37 6.70
CA LEU A 29 36.01 -12.43 5.68
C LEU A 29 36.88 -13.10 4.61
N THR A 30 37.42 -14.29 4.89
CA THR A 30 38.21 -15.09 3.94
C THR A 30 37.34 -15.88 2.96
N ASP A 31 36.05 -16.08 3.25
CA ASP A 31 35.10 -16.82 2.41
C ASP A 31 34.53 -15.93 1.28
N ASN A 32 35.41 -15.34 0.47
CA ASN A 32 35.06 -14.35 -0.56
C ASN A 32 33.95 -14.84 -1.51
N GLU A 33 34.06 -16.07 -2.02
CA GLU A 33 33.10 -16.63 -2.97
C GLU A 33 31.70 -16.78 -2.35
N TRP A 34 31.61 -17.19 -1.08
CA TRP A 34 30.34 -17.28 -0.39
C TRP A 34 29.72 -15.90 -0.18
N ASN A 35 30.52 -14.96 0.32
CA ASN A 35 30.06 -13.61 0.62
C ASN A 35 29.61 -12.87 -0.65
N ASP A 36 30.26 -13.11 -1.80
CA ASP A 36 29.83 -12.56 -3.08
C ASP A 36 28.50 -13.15 -3.55
N ARG A 37 28.28 -14.47 -3.38
CA ARG A 37 26.98 -15.11 -3.67
C ARG A 37 25.88 -14.57 -2.76
N ALA A 38 26.14 -14.48 -1.46
CA ALA A 38 25.19 -13.95 -0.48
C ALA A 38 24.81 -12.50 -0.81
N ARG A 39 25.79 -11.65 -1.15
CA ARG A 39 25.57 -10.28 -1.60
C ARG A 39 24.69 -10.20 -2.85
N LEU A 40 24.99 -11.01 -3.87
CA LEU A 40 24.20 -11.04 -5.09
C LEU A 40 22.73 -11.41 -4.82
N LEU A 41 22.51 -12.42 -3.98
CA LEU A 41 21.16 -12.84 -3.59
C LEU A 41 20.42 -11.76 -2.79
N ARG A 42 21.10 -11.08 -1.86
CA ARG A 42 20.52 -9.95 -1.10
C ARG A 42 20.15 -8.78 -2.02
N ASN A 43 20.99 -8.47 -3.01
CA ASN A 43 20.70 -7.45 -4.01
C ASN A 43 19.43 -7.78 -4.81
N GLY A 44 19.31 -9.02 -5.28
CA GLY A 44 18.10 -9.50 -5.96
C GLY A 44 16.86 -9.40 -5.07
N LEU A 45 16.97 -9.83 -3.80
CA LEU A 45 15.86 -9.79 -2.86
C LEU A 45 15.41 -8.36 -2.54
N MET A 46 16.33 -7.40 -2.44
CA MET A 46 16.00 -5.98 -2.25
C MET A 46 15.16 -5.44 -3.41
N VAL A 47 15.54 -5.76 -4.65
CA VAL A 47 14.79 -5.35 -5.85
C VAL A 47 13.39 -5.96 -5.85
N VAL A 48 13.28 -7.27 -5.56
CA VAL A 48 11.99 -7.97 -5.51
C VAL A 48 11.08 -7.42 -4.41
N ALA A 49 11.62 -7.20 -3.20
CA ALA A 49 10.87 -6.67 -2.08
C ALA A 49 10.34 -5.26 -2.40
N PHE A 50 11.16 -4.40 -3.01
CA PHE A 50 10.75 -3.04 -3.38
C PHE A 50 9.67 -3.06 -4.46
N ASN A 51 9.88 -3.84 -5.53
CA ASN A 51 8.89 -4.01 -6.59
C ASN A 51 7.57 -4.56 -6.04
N SER A 52 7.60 -5.37 -4.98
CA SER A 52 6.40 -5.87 -4.31
C SER A 52 5.55 -4.74 -3.73
N LEU A 53 6.18 -3.77 -3.07
CA LEU A 53 5.50 -2.59 -2.54
C LEU A 53 4.96 -1.69 -3.66
N GLU A 54 5.72 -1.52 -4.75
CA GLU A 54 5.25 -0.74 -5.90
C GLU A 54 4.02 -1.36 -6.57
N ASP A 55 4.07 -2.67 -6.81
CA ASP A 55 2.94 -3.44 -7.35
C ASP A 55 1.73 -3.30 -6.45
N PHE A 56 1.92 -3.39 -5.13
CA PHE A 56 0.87 -3.20 -4.16
C PHE A 56 0.20 -1.83 -4.29
N VAL A 57 0.99 -0.75 -4.29
CA VAL A 57 0.46 0.61 -4.40
C VAL A 57 -0.32 0.79 -5.70
N ARG A 58 0.20 0.31 -6.84
CA ARG A 58 -0.49 0.42 -8.14
C ARG A 58 -1.79 -0.39 -8.18
N GLN A 59 -1.73 -1.67 -7.80
CA GLN A 59 -2.91 -2.55 -7.82
C GLN A 59 -3.97 -2.06 -6.84
N ARG A 60 -3.56 -1.66 -5.64
CA ARG A 60 -4.50 -1.14 -4.63
C ARG A 60 -5.13 0.16 -5.09
N THR A 61 -4.37 1.06 -5.72
CA THR A 61 -4.92 2.28 -6.33
C THR A 61 -5.98 1.94 -7.37
N ALA A 62 -5.72 0.98 -8.27
CA ALA A 62 -6.69 0.57 -9.28
C ALA A 62 -7.97 -0.01 -8.68
N GLU A 63 -7.87 -0.88 -7.66
CA GLU A 63 -9.01 -1.41 -6.91
C GLU A 63 -9.86 -0.28 -6.30
N LEU A 64 -9.21 0.72 -5.70
CA LEU A 64 -9.86 1.85 -5.04
C LEU A 64 -10.49 2.84 -6.02
N LEU A 65 -9.86 3.10 -7.16
CA LEU A 65 -10.45 3.93 -8.23
C LEU A 65 -11.68 3.26 -8.83
N SER A 66 -11.63 1.95 -9.06
CA SER A 66 -12.81 1.18 -9.49
C SER A 66 -13.94 1.23 -8.46
N PHE A 67 -13.60 1.15 -7.17
CA PHE A 67 -14.57 1.31 -6.09
C PHE A 67 -15.18 2.72 -6.06
N ALA A 68 -14.35 3.76 -6.13
CA ALA A 68 -14.77 5.16 -6.13
C ALA A 68 -15.59 5.55 -7.37
N SER A 69 -15.39 4.86 -8.50
CA SER A 69 -16.17 5.06 -9.74
C SER A 69 -17.67 4.84 -9.54
N ARG A 70 -18.05 4.01 -8.57
CA ARG A 70 -19.45 3.74 -8.22
C ARG A 70 -20.05 4.78 -7.26
N THR A 71 -19.45 5.96 -7.16
CA THR A 71 -19.94 7.05 -6.31
C THR A 71 -21.32 7.55 -6.75
N THR A 72 -22.05 8.14 -5.81
CA THR A 72 -23.29 8.91 -6.07
C THR A 72 -23.02 10.34 -6.56
N LEU A 73 -21.77 10.80 -6.48
CA LEU A 73 -21.38 12.14 -6.90
C LEU A 73 -21.38 12.27 -8.42
N LYS A 74 -21.77 13.46 -8.90
CA LYS A 74 -21.51 13.85 -10.28
C LYS A 74 -20.01 14.07 -10.46
N PHE A 75 -19.50 13.86 -11.67
CA PHE A 75 -18.09 14.09 -11.96
C PHE A 75 -17.62 15.49 -11.55
N ALA A 76 -18.43 16.53 -11.76
CA ALA A 76 -18.14 17.91 -11.37
C ALA A 76 -17.95 18.12 -9.85
N ASP A 77 -18.54 17.24 -9.04
CA ASP A 77 -18.52 17.30 -7.58
C ASP A 77 -17.36 16.51 -6.96
N LEU A 78 -16.58 15.80 -7.78
CA LEU A 78 -15.40 15.09 -7.29
C LEU A 78 -14.29 16.08 -6.89
N PRO A 79 -13.38 15.66 -5.98
CA PRO A 79 -12.19 16.44 -5.64
C PRO A 79 -11.44 16.90 -6.91
N ALA A 80 -11.02 18.17 -6.94
CA ALA A 80 -10.46 18.79 -8.14
C ALA A 80 -9.25 18.01 -8.72
N GLU A 81 -8.37 17.51 -7.86
CA GLU A 81 -7.24 16.68 -8.28
C GLU A 81 -7.69 15.35 -8.88
N LEU A 82 -8.75 14.73 -8.33
CA LEU A 82 -9.32 13.50 -8.88
C LEU A 82 -9.93 13.75 -10.26
N ARG A 83 -10.69 14.83 -10.44
CA ARG A 83 -11.23 15.22 -11.76
C ARG A 83 -10.11 15.38 -12.78
N LYS A 84 -9.05 16.11 -12.41
CA LYS A 84 -7.88 16.28 -13.27
C LYS A 84 -7.21 14.94 -13.59
N ALA A 85 -7.07 14.06 -12.61
CA ALA A 85 -6.44 12.75 -12.79
C ALA A 85 -7.27 11.83 -13.71
N SER A 86 -8.59 11.79 -13.51
CA SER A 86 -9.53 10.97 -14.30
C SER A 86 -9.56 11.32 -15.79
N VAL A 87 -9.13 12.52 -16.17
CA VAL A 87 -9.11 12.98 -17.57
C VAL A 87 -7.68 13.13 -18.08
N LEU A 88 -6.93 14.09 -17.53
CA LEU A 88 -5.63 14.48 -18.08
C LEU A 88 -4.56 13.43 -17.81
N HIS A 89 -4.42 12.99 -16.55
CA HIS A 89 -3.39 12.01 -16.21
C HIS A 89 -3.71 10.62 -16.77
N ALA A 90 -4.99 10.26 -16.87
CA ALA A 90 -5.43 9.04 -17.52
C ALA A 90 -4.93 8.97 -18.96
N PHE A 91 -5.17 10.00 -19.79
CA PHE A 91 -4.67 10.03 -21.16
C PHE A 91 -3.14 10.02 -21.26
N GLN A 92 -2.46 10.83 -20.44
CA GLN A 92 -0.99 10.91 -20.46
C GLN A 92 -0.35 9.55 -20.16
N SER A 93 -0.83 8.89 -19.10
CA SER A 93 -0.29 7.61 -18.67
C SER A 93 -0.68 6.49 -19.62
N ALA A 94 -1.91 6.49 -20.14
CA ALA A 94 -2.37 5.52 -21.13
C ALA A 94 -1.58 5.62 -22.43
N HIS A 95 -1.26 6.83 -22.89
CA HIS A 95 -0.43 7.02 -24.07
C HIS A 95 0.98 6.45 -23.89
N ALA A 96 1.61 6.75 -22.75
CA ALA A 96 2.93 6.20 -22.43
C ALA A 96 2.91 4.66 -22.36
N TYR A 97 1.88 4.08 -21.73
CA TYR A 97 1.71 2.63 -21.65
C TYR A 97 1.42 1.98 -23.00
N ALA A 98 0.57 2.60 -23.83
CA ALA A 98 0.27 2.12 -25.17
C ALA A 98 1.54 2.08 -26.05
N GLN A 99 2.41 3.08 -25.94
CA GLN A 99 3.71 3.06 -26.64
C GLN A 99 4.61 1.90 -26.19
N MET A 100 4.61 1.56 -24.90
CA MET A 100 5.37 0.41 -24.38
C MET A 100 4.75 -0.92 -24.84
N ALA A 101 3.43 -1.06 -24.73
CA ALA A 101 2.67 -2.22 -25.18
C ALA A 101 2.91 -2.52 -26.66
N ALA A 102 2.87 -1.49 -27.51
CA ALA A 102 3.15 -1.62 -28.94
C ALA A 102 4.55 -2.18 -29.23
N ARG A 103 5.56 -1.78 -28.44
CA ARG A 103 6.93 -2.30 -28.58
C ARG A 103 7.07 -3.76 -28.14
N GLN A 104 6.15 -4.24 -27.31
CA GLN A 104 6.10 -5.61 -26.79
C GLN A 104 5.16 -6.52 -27.60
N GLY A 105 4.54 -6.00 -28.67
CA GLY A 105 3.57 -6.75 -29.48
C GLY A 105 2.19 -6.90 -28.84
N GLU A 106 1.89 -6.10 -27.81
CA GLU A 106 0.58 -6.05 -27.15
C GLU A 106 -0.38 -5.07 -27.84
N ASP A 107 -1.68 -5.22 -27.58
CA ASP A 107 -2.73 -4.38 -28.18
C ASP A 107 -2.80 -2.99 -27.54
N ALA A 108 -1.94 -2.10 -28.03
CA ALA A 108 -1.90 -0.69 -27.66
C ALA A 108 -3.23 0.05 -27.95
N MET A 109 -3.97 -0.37 -28.99
CA MET A 109 -5.22 0.28 -29.37
C MET A 109 -6.32 0.00 -28.35
N ALA A 110 -6.42 -1.24 -27.86
CA ALA A 110 -7.37 -1.60 -26.81
C ALA A 110 -7.16 -0.76 -25.53
N ILE A 111 -5.91 -0.48 -25.16
CA ILE A 111 -5.59 0.39 -24.01
C ILE A 111 -6.17 1.79 -24.22
N LEU A 112 -5.88 2.40 -25.37
CA LEU A 112 -6.34 3.76 -25.68
C LEU A 112 -7.86 3.85 -25.79
N GLN A 113 -8.51 2.86 -26.42
CA GLN A 113 -9.97 2.80 -26.53
C GLN A 113 -10.64 2.65 -25.16
N THR A 114 -10.09 1.81 -24.29
CA THR A 114 -10.60 1.64 -22.92
C THR A 114 -10.54 2.96 -22.16
N VAL A 115 -9.39 3.64 -22.18
CA VAL A 115 -9.21 4.91 -21.46
C VAL A 115 -10.06 6.03 -22.08
N ALA A 116 -10.21 6.07 -23.41
CA ALA A 116 -11.11 7.02 -24.06
C ALA A 116 -12.56 6.84 -23.59
N ALA A 117 -13.05 5.60 -23.43
CA ALA A 117 -14.39 5.32 -22.92
C ALA A 117 -14.54 5.75 -21.44
N GLU A 118 -13.52 5.48 -20.61
CA GLU A 118 -13.50 5.92 -19.20
C GLU A 118 -13.50 7.45 -19.09
N VAL A 119 -12.73 8.15 -19.92
CA VAL A 119 -12.75 9.62 -19.94
C VAL A 119 -14.09 10.15 -20.47
N ALA A 120 -14.67 9.54 -21.50
CA ALA A 120 -15.99 9.93 -22.01
C ALA A 120 -17.08 9.82 -20.93
N SER A 121 -16.96 8.85 -20.01
CA SER A 121 -17.87 8.68 -18.87
C SER A 121 -17.94 9.88 -17.93
N THR A 122 -16.93 10.76 -17.95
CA THR A 122 -16.89 11.99 -17.14
C THR A 122 -17.87 13.07 -17.63
N VAL A 123 -18.32 12.97 -18.89
CA VAL A 123 -19.30 13.87 -19.51
C VAL A 123 -20.69 13.23 -19.51
N ALA A 124 -20.79 11.95 -19.86
CA ALA A 124 -22.07 11.24 -19.96
C ALA A 124 -21.94 9.76 -19.61
N GLY A 125 -22.93 9.23 -18.88
CA GLY A 125 -23.01 7.82 -18.50
C GLY A 125 -22.55 7.54 -17.06
N PRO A 126 -22.51 6.26 -16.67
CA PRO A 126 -21.97 5.85 -15.38
C PRO A 126 -20.47 6.13 -15.32
N LEU A 127 -20.03 6.86 -14.30
CA LEU A 127 -18.64 7.24 -14.13
C LEU A 127 -17.74 5.99 -14.04
N SER A 128 -16.63 6.00 -14.78
CA SER A 128 -15.54 5.05 -14.67
C SER A 128 -14.22 5.79 -14.61
N ILE A 129 -13.51 5.65 -13.49
CA ILE A 129 -12.20 6.27 -13.28
C ILE A 129 -11.12 5.28 -13.68
N SER A 130 -10.34 5.65 -14.70
CA SER A 130 -9.29 4.79 -15.24
C SER A 130 -8.28 4.37 -14.20
N ARG A 131 -7.84 3.10 -14.25
CA ARG A 131 -6.65 2.65 -13.51
C ARG A 131 -5.41 3.50 -13.83
N TYR A 132 -5.32 4.03 -15.05
CA TYR A 132 -4.20 4.86 -15.51
C TYR A 132 -4.24 6.30 -14.98
N SER A 133 -5.27 6.67 -14.21
CA SER A 133 -5.38 8.01 -13.61
C SER A 133 -4.24 8.30 -12.62
N LEU A 134 -3.68 7.27 -11.98
CA LEU A 134 -2.71 7.37 -10.90
C LEU A 134 -1.68 6.23 -10.92
N GLY A 135 -0.40 6.52 -10.66
CA GLY A 135 0.64 5.50 -10.45
C GLY A 135 1.34 4.94 -11.68
N TYR A 136 1.18 5.60 -12.83
CA TYR A 136 1.68 5.13 -14.13
C TYR A 136 2.56 6.17 -14.85
N LYS A 137 3.17 7.13 -14.13
CA LYS A 137 4.06 8.15 -14.72
C LYS A 137 5.49 7.65 -14.98
N GLY A 138 5.91 6.57 -14.32
CA GLY A 138 7.24 5.99 -14.47
C GLY A 138 7.30 4.50 -14.14
N SER A 139 8.48 3.90 -14.35
CA SER A 139 8.73 2.47 -14.08
C SER A 139 8.73 2.13 -12.60
N ASN A 140 9.02 3.10 -11.74
CA ASN A 140 9.09 2.93 -10.28
C ASN A 140 8.05 3.83 -9.60
N VAL A 141 7.59 3.44 -8.41
CA VAL A 141 6.73 4.28 -7.57
C VAL A 141 7.62 5.10 -6.62
N THR A 142 7.66 6.40 -6.84
CA THR A 142 8.42 7.35 -6.04
C THR A 142 7.64 7.79 -4.79
N LYS A 143 8.37 8.38 -3.84
CA LYS A 143 7.79 9.03 -2.66
C LYS A 143 6.71 10.06 -3.02
N ASP A 144 6.99 10.87 -4.04
CA ASP A 144 6.09 11.91 -4.52
C ASP A 144 4.85 11.33 -5.21
N GLU A 145 4.97 10.18 -5.87
CA GLU A 145 3.81 9.50 -6.46
C GLU A 145 2.87 8.96 -5.39
N ILE A 146 3.37 8.33 -4.32
CA ILE A 146 2.53 7.89 -3.19
C ILE A 146 1.81 9.09 -2.56
N GLY A 147 2.55 10.19 -2.33
CA GLY A 147 1.97 11.43 -1.82
C GLY A 147 0.92 12.01 -2.77
N GLY A 148 1.19 12.02 -4.07
CA GLY A 148 0.30 12.49 -5.13
C GLY A 148 -0.97 11.65 -5.27
N MET A 149 -0.88 10.32 -5.12
CA MET A 149 -2.04 9.43 -5.12
C MET A 149 -2.99 9.76 -3.97
N LEU A 150 -2.47 9.84 -2.74
CA LEU A 150 -3.26 10.16 -1.56
C LEU A 150 -3.83 11.58 -1.63
N LYS A 151 -3.04 12.55 -2.11
CA LYS A 151 -3.52 13.92 -2.39
C LYS A 151 -4.66 13.92 -3.42
N THR A 152 -4.57 13.11 -4.47
CA THR A 152 -5.62 12.99 -5.48
C THR A 152 -6.91 12.43 -4.87
N LEU A 153 -6.80 11.49 -3.93
CA LEU A 153 -7.90 11.01 -3.11
C LEU A 153 -8.31 11.99 -1.99
N ASN A 154 -7.87 13.24 -2.05
CA ASN A 154 -8.19 14.32 -1.12
C ASN A 154 -7.61 14.17 0.30
N VAL A 155 -6.54 13.40 0.46
CA VAL A 155 -5.81 13.24 1.74
C VAL A 155 -4.69 14.27 1.84
N ARG A 156 -4.58 14.95 2.98
CA ARG A 156 -3.50 15.93 3.27
C ARG A 156 -2.25 15.25 3.80
N ASP A 157 -1.08 15.87 3.63
CA ASP A 157 0.17 15.49 4.33
C ASP A 157 0.42 13.97 4.36
N ALA A 158 0.30 13.31 3.20
CA ALA A 158 0.27 11.85 3.07
C ALA A 158 1.25 11.11 4.00
N TRP A 159 2.53 11.48 3.97
CA TRP A 159 3.57 10.83 4.77
C TRP A 159 3.40 11.01 6.28
N ARG A 160 2.90 12.16 6.72
CA ARG A 160 2.59 12.41 8.13
C ARG A 160 1.39 11.58 8.59
N GLU A 161 0.39 11.42 7.72
CA GLU A 161 -0.77 10.58 8.02
C GLU A 161 -0.44 9.09 8.02
N ILE A 162 0.42 8.64 7.09
CA ILE A 162 0.98 7.29 7.11
C ILE A 162 1.73 7.07 8.43
N ALA A 163 2.66 7.96 8.79
CA ALA A 163 3.41 7.85 10.04
C ALA A 163 2.52 7.83 11.29
N SER A 164 1.49 8.68 11.32
CA SER A 164 0.49 8.71 12.41
C SER A 164 -0.22 7.35 12.56
N LEU A 165 -0.71 6.78 11.45
CA LEU A 165 -1.40 5.47 11.49
C LEU A 165 -0.45 4.33 11.83
N SER A 166 0.74 4.30 11.21
CA SER A 166 1.75 3.27 11.47
C SER A 166 2.13 3.26 12.94
N SER A 167 2.40 4.42 13.55
CA SER A 167 2.71 4.55 14.97
C SER A 167 1.59 4.00 15.85
N ARG A 168 0.34 4.37 15.56
CA ARG A 168 -0.85 3.88 16.28
C ARG A 168 -1.03 2.36 16.18
N ALA A 169 -0.64 1.77 15.05
CA ALA A 169 -0.68 0.33 14.83
C ALA A 169 0.47 -0.44 15.51
N GLY A 170 1.44 0.25 16.11
CA GLY A 170 2.62 -0.36 16.74
C GLY A 170 3.83 -0.50 15.81
N LEU A 171 3.84 0.18 14.66
CA LEU A 171 5.02 0.24 13.79
C LEU A 171 5.92 1.39 14.25
N GLY A 172 7.06 1.04 14.86
CA GLY A 172 8.07 1.98 15.35
C GLY A 172 8.99 2.57 14.28
N VAL A 173 8.51 2.77 13.05
CA VAL A 173 9.35 3.32 11.96
C VAL A 173 9.40 4.84 12.09
N ILE A 174 10.54 5.36 12.54
CA ILE A 174 10.81 6.79 12.64
C ILE A 174 11.15 7.32 11.24
N ALA A 175 10.57 8.46 10.85
CA ALA A 175 10.82 9.12 9.56
C ALA A 175 10.63 8.19 8.35
N ILE A 176 9.45 7.54 8.27
CA ILE A 176 9.06 6.58 7.21
C ILE A 176 9.39 7.09 5.80
N ASP A 177 9.20 8.39 5.58
CA ASP A 177 9.44 9.04 4.30
C ASP A 177 10.93 9.07 3.92
N THR A 178 11.81 9.26 4.89
CA THR A 178 13.27 9.20 4.71
C THR A 178 13.73 7.75 4.56
N SER A 179 13.16 6.82 5.33
CA SER A 179 13.44 5.39 5.20
C SER A 179 13.05 4.86 3.82
N TYR A 180 11.93 5.34 3.25
CA TYR A 180 11.51 5.01 1.89
C TYR A 180 12.53 5.50 0.85
N ASP A 181 12.97 6.76 0.95
CA ASP A 181 13.97 7.34 0.02
C ASP A 181 15.31 6.57 0.10
N GLN A 182 15.75 6.20 1.30
CA GLN A 182 16.95 5.38 1.49
C GLN A 182 16.79 4.00 0.84
N ALA A 183 15.66 3.34 1.06
CA ALA A 183 15.36 2.05 0.44
C ALA A 183 15.33 2.14 -1.09
N GLN A 184 14.78 3.22 -1.65
CA GLN A 184 14.74 3.45 -3.08
C GLN A 184 16.16 3.59 -3.66
N ARG A 185 17.06 4.32 -2.96
CA ARG A 185 18.48 4.43 -3.35
C ARG A 185 19.19 3.08 -3.28
N LEU A 186 18.97 2.31 -2.22
CA LEU A 186 19.54 0.97 -2.06
C LEU A 186 19.06 0.01 -3.15
N ARG A 187 17.76 0.02 -3.47
CA ARG A 187 17.20 -0.73 -4.58
C ARG A 187 17.84 -0.36 -5.92
N ASN A 188 17.99 0.93 -6.21
CA ASN A 188 18.61 1.38 -7.46
C ASN A 188 20.08 0.97 -7.54
N ALA A 189 20.81 1.04 -6.42
CA ALA A 189 22.17 0.49 -6.36
C ALA A 189 22.18 -1.02 -6.64
N ALA A 190 21.33 -1.79 -5.97
CA ALA A 190 21.24 -3.23 -6.11
C ALA A 190 20.88 -3.70 -7.53
N ALA A 191 20.04 -2.93 -8.23
CA ALA A 191 19.63 -3.25 -9.60
C ALA A 191 20.72 -3.00 -10.66
N HIS A 192 21.66 -2.09 -10.40
CA HIS A 192 22.65 -1.66 -11.39
C HIS A 192 24.09 -2.07 -11.06
N ARG A 193 24.37 -2.44 -9.81
CA ARG A 193 25.71 -2.71 -9.31
C ARG A 193 25.75 -4.06 -8.59
N PRO A 194 26.42 -5.08 -9.16
CA PRO A 194 26.58 -6.39 -8.50
C PRO A 194 27.29 -6.30 -7.14
N ASP A 195 28.16 -5.31 -6.97
CA ASP A 195 28.90 -5.02 -5.74
C ASP A 195 28.12 -4.14 -4.74
N ALA A 196 26.84 -3.84 -5.00
CA ALA A 196 26.01 -3.15 -4.02
C ALA A 196 25.99 -3.94 -2.70
N GLY A 197 26.30 -3.25 -1.60
CA GLY A 197 26.50 -3.87 -0.29
C GLY A 197 25.22 -3.98 0.54
N VAL A 198 24.12 -4.48 -0.03
CA VAL A 198 22.88 -4.69 0.73
C VAL A 198 23.13 -5.67 1.87
N GLN A 199 22.86 -5.23 3.10
CA GLN A 199 23.02 -6.01 4.31
C GLN A 199 21.70 -6.72 4.71
N PRO A 200 21.75 -7.82 5.47
CA PRO A 200 20.54 -8.43 6.03
C PRO A 200 19.66 -7.46 6.83
N THR A 201 20.29 -6.53 7.55
CA THR A 201 19.61 -5.47 8.31
C THR A 201 18.89 -4.46 7.42
N ASP A 202 19.41 -4.18 6.22
CA ASP A 202 18.76 -3.29 5.26
C ASP A 202 17.45 -3.91 4.76
N LEU A 203 17.48 -5.21 4.45
CA LEU A 203 16.30 -5.96 4.03
C LEU A 203 15.25 -6.01 5.15
N GLY A 204 15.66 -6.32 6.38
CA GLY A 204 14.75 -6.35 7.53
C GLY A 204 14.11 -4.97 7.80
N SER A 205 14.91 -3.90 7.76
CA SER A 205 14.44 -2.53 7.91
C SER A 205 13.51 -2.11 6.78
N PHE A 206 13.80 -2.54 5.55
CA PHE A 206 12.94 -2.30 4.41
C PHE A 206 11.61 -3.04 4.54
N CYS A 207 11.57 -4.31 4.98
CA CYS A 207 10.31 -5.02 5.21
C CYS A 207 9.39 -4.28 6.20
N GLN A 208 9.94 -3.74 7.29
CA GLN A 208 9.18 -2.93 8.24
C GLN A 208 8.68 -1.61 7.62
N THR A 209 9.55 -0.92 6.87
CA THR A 209 9.19 0.31 6.15
C THR A 209 8.10 0.05 5.12
N ALA A 210 8.23 -1.01 4.32
CA ALA A 210 7.29 -1.41 3.30
C ALA A 210 5.94 -1.79 3.91
N PHE A 211 5.91 -2.53 5.01
CA PHE A 211 4.68 -2.81 5.74
C PHE A 211 4.02 -1.51 6.22
N ALA A 212 4.80 -0.59 6.80
CA ALA A 212 4.26 0.66 7.32
C ALA A 212 3.66 1.55 6.22
N VAL A 213 4.35 1.67 5.08
CA VAL A 213 3.85 2.38 3.89
C VAL A 213 2.63 1.69 3.32
N ALA A 214 2.67 0.36 3.12
CA ALA A 214 1.55 -0.39 2.57
C ALA A 214 0.30 -0.28 3.45
N PHE A 215 0.46 -0.46 4.76
CA PHE A 215 -0.62 -0.31 5.75
C PHE A 215 -1.20 1.11 5.75
N GLY A 216 -0.36 2.13 5.92
CA GLY A 216 -0.81 3.51 6.00
C GLY A 216 -1.47 3.97 4.69
N PHE A 217 -0.86 3.66 3.55
CA PHE A 217 -1.42 3.95 2.23
C PHE A 217 -2.78 3.30 2.05
N ASP A 218 -2.89 1.99 2.29
CA ASP A 218 -4.13 1.24 2.13
C ASP A 218 -5.26 1.80 2.97
N VAL A 219 -4.99 2.06 4.25
CA VAL A 219 -6.00 2.53 5.20
C VAL A 219 -6.50 3.92 4.81
N LEU A 220 -5.58 4.85 4.52
CA LEU A 220 -5.95 6.22 4.12
C LEU A 220 -6.68 6.23 2.78
N ALA A 221 -6.16 5.51 1.79
CA ALA A 221 -6.74 5.46 0.46
C ALA A 221 -8.10 4.75 0.48
N SER A 222 -8.25 3.68 1.26
CA SER A 222 -9.54 2.98 1.43
C SER A 222 -10.58 3.88 2.10
N ARG A 223 -10.22 4.58 3.18
CA ARG A 223 -11.12 5.52 3.85
C ARG A 223 -11.54 6.65 2.92
N ALA A 224 -10.58 7.25 2.22
CA ALA A 224 -10.84 8.33 1.27
C ALA A 224 -11.74 7.86 0.12
N ALA A 225 -11.47 6.69 -0.47
CA ALA A 225 -12.28 6.11 -1.53
C ALA A 225 -13.71 5.81 -1.04
N ARG A 226 -13.90 5.36 0.21
CA ARG A 226 -15.24 5.22 0.83
C ARG A 226 -15.97 6.54 0.95
N LEU A 227 -15.33 7.57 1.50
CA LEU A 227 -15.96 8.89 1.65
C LEU A 227 -16.35 9.49 0.28
N ILE A 228 -15.53 9.29 -0.75
CA ILE A 228 -15.85 9.67 -2.13
C ILE A 228 -17.02 8.83 -2.66
N HIS A 229 -16.99 7.51 -2.47
CA HIS A 229 -18.03 6.59 -2.92
C HIS A 229 -19.40 6.93 -2.31
N GLU A 230 -19.44 7.21 -1.01
CA GLU A 230 -20.65 7.59 -0.27
C GLU A 230 -21.13 9.02 -0.59
N GLY A 231 -20.29 9.83 -1.23
CA GLY A 231 -20.60 11.22 -1.55
C GLY A 231 -20.56 12.15 -0.36
N ASP A 232 -19.68 11.90 0.61
CA ASP A 232 -19.54 12.72 1.81
C ASP A 232 -19.08 14.15 1.45
N ARG A 233 -20.04 15.08 1.48
CA ARG A 233 -19.83 16.50 1.16
C ARG A 233 -18.82 17.20 2.08
N THR A 234 -18.77 16.80 3.35
CA THR A 234 -17.79 17.38 4.28
C THR A 234 -16.36 17.02 3.88
N PHE A 235 -16.19 15.81 3.34
CA PHE A 235 -14.90 15.35 2.83
C PHE A 235 -14.58 15.94 1.45
N VAL A 236 -15.51 15.93 0.49
CA VAL A 236 -15.20 16.29 -0.91
C VAL A 236 -15.15 17.78 -1.19
N ASP A 237 -15.94 18.58 -0.48
CA ASP A 237 -16.04 20.03 -0.75
C ASP A 237 -14.84 20.79 -0.16
N GLN A 238 -14.16 20.21 0.84
CA GLN A 238 -12.96 20.80 1.43
C GLN A 238 -11.69 20.09 0.92
N PRO A 239 -10.75 20.82 0.30
CA PRO A 239 -9.54 20.20 -0.23
C PRO A 239 -8.62 19.71 0.89
N GLN A 240 -7.96 18.58 0.63
CA GLN A 240 -6.88 18.02 1.45
C GLN A 240 -7.28 17.90 2.93
N GLN A 241 -8.08 16.88 3.21
CA GLN A 241 -8.56 16.57 4.55
C GLN A 241 -7.58 15.69 5.32
N LYS A 242 -7.59 15.83 6.66
CA LYS A 242 -6.94 14.87 7.55
C LYS A 242 -7.84 13.66 7.73
N VAL A 243 -7.33 12.47 7.45
CA VAL A 243 -8.12 11.23 7.45
C VAL A 243 -7.79 10.33 8.63
N SER A 244 -6.51 10.23 9.02
CA SER A 244 -6.02 9.31 10.05
C SER A 244 -6.78 9.46 11.38
N GLY A 245 -7.10 10.68 11.80
CA GLY A 245 -7.82 10.95 13.06
C GLY A 245 -9.23 10.33 13.12
N SER A 246 -9.86 10.06 11.97
CA SER A 246 -11.18 9.43 11.86
C SER A 246 -11.12 7.89 11.80
N VAL A 247 -9.94 7.33 11.56
CA VAL A 247 -9.74 5.88 11.48
C VAL A 247 -9.68 5.33 12.89
N LYS A 248 -10.41 4.26 13.18
CA LYS A 248 -10.35 3.53 14.45
C LYS A 248 -9.67 2.19 14.22
N LEU A 249 -8.77 1.80 15.11
CA LEU A 249 -8.08 0.51 15.04
C LEU A 249 -8.70 -0.50 16.02
N LEU A 250 -8.91 -1.71 15.54
CA LEU A 250 -9.25 -2.88 16.33
C LEU A 250 -8.08 -3.87 16.24
N PHE A 251 -7.55 -4.28 17.39
CA PHE A 251 -6.40 -5.14 17.47
C PHE A 251 -6.78 -6.58 17.76
N VAL A 252 -6.06 -7.51 17.12
CA VAL A 252 -5.96 -8.91 17.51
C VAL A 252 -4.53 -9.11 18.03
N ASP A 253 -4.37 -9.18 19.36
CA ASP A 253 -3.06 -9.35 20.00
C ASP A 253 -2.85 -10.82 20.37
N GLU A 254 -1.67 -11.36 20.07
CA GLU A 254 -1.22 -12.64 20.60
C GLU A 254 -0.53 -12.48 21.96
N ARG A 255 -0.94 -13.26 22.97
CA ARG A 255 -0.27 -13.32 24.29
C ARG A 255 -0.34 -14.73 24.84
N GLY A 256 0.81 -15.36 25.09
CA GLY A 256 0.88 -16.68 25.70
C GLY A 256 0.13 -17.77 24.92
N GLY A 257 0.08 -17.66 23.58
CA GLY A 257 -0.65 -18.58 22.71
C GLY A 257 -2.18 -18.34 22.63
N GLU A 258 -2.71 -17.34 23.34
CA GLU A 258 -4.09 -16.90 23.22
C GLU A 258 -4.19 -15.60 22.42
N PHE A 259 -5.35 -15.35 21.82
CA PHE A 259 -5.62 -14.18 20.98
C PHE A 259 -6.70 -13.29 21.61
N PHE A 260 -6.41 -12.00 21.72
CA PHE A 260 -7.26 -11.02 22.39
C PHE A 260 -7.69 -9.94 21.42
N VAL A 261 -9.01 -9.76 21.27
CA VAL A 261 -9.58 -8.67 20.48
C VAL A 261 -9.75 -7.44 21.37
N LYS A 262 -9.18 -6.29 21.00
CA LYS A 262 -9.28 -5.04 21.79
C LYS A 262 -9.31 -3.81 20.89
N ARG A 263 -9.99 -2.74 21.33
CA ARG A 263 -9.94 -1.44 20.63
C ARG A 263 -8.64 -0.71 20.94
N GLU A 264 -8.25 0.18 20.04
CA GLU A 264 -7.19 1.15 20.28
C GLU A 264 -7.40 1.96 21.57
N GLY A 265 -6.34 2.11 22.37
CA GLY A 265 -6.38 2.77 23.68
C GLY A 265 -7.19 2.04 24.76
N GLY A 266 -7.85 0.92 24.43
CA GLY A 266 -8.66 0.16 25.37
C GLY A 266 -7.81 -0.64 26.36
N SER A 267 -8.11 -0.51 27.65
CA SER A 267 -7.45 -1.29 28.72
C SER A 267 -7.98 -2.72 28.85
N ARG A 268 -9.21 -2.99 28.39
CA ARG A 268 -9.87 -4.30 28.48
C ARG A 268 -9.99 -4.97 27.10
N SER A 269 -9.75 -6.27 27.06
CA SER A 269 -10.09 -7.10 25.90
C SER A 269 -11.61 -7.19 25.74
N LEU A 270 -12.10 -7.08 24.51
CA LEU A 270 -13.50 -7.33 24.16
C LEU A 270 -13.83 -8.82 24.25
N LYS A 271 -12.90 -9.66 23.78
CA LYS A 271 -13.06 -11.12 23.74
C LYS A 271 -11.71 -11.80 23.64
N ARG A 272 -11.65 -13.06 24.11
CA ARG A 272 -10.48 -13.94 24.09
C ARG A 272 -10.78 -15.19 23.25
N PHE A 273 -9.76 -15.69 22.57
CA PHE A 273 -9.82 -16.86 21.72
C PHE A 273 -8.56 -17.71 21.90
N THR A 274 -8.68 -19.00 21.66
CA THR A 274 -7.56 -19.95 21.58
C THR A 274 -7.12 -20.23 20.15
N ASP A 275 -7.86 -19.72 19.16
CA ASP A 275 -7.60 -19.89 17.73
C ASP A 275 -7.44 -18.53 17.04
N ARG A 276 -6.39 -18.43 16.23
CA ARG A 276 -5.98 -17.20 15.53
C ARG A 276 -7.05 -16.72 14.55
N GLU A 277 -7.53 -17.62 13.68
CA GLU A 277 -8.47 -17.25 12.63
C GLU A 277 -9.86 -16.95 13.20
N SER A 278 -10.27 -17.63 14.27
CA SER A 278 -11.51 -17.31 15.00
C SER A 278 -11.47 -15.89 15.59
N ALA A 279 -10.34 -15.49 16.19
CA ALA A 279 -10.15 -14.13 16.71
C ALA A 279 -10.18 -13.09 15.58
N TRP A 280 -9.50 -13.38 14.47
CA TRP A 280 -9.48 -12.53 13.29
C TRP A 280 -10.87 -12.34 12.70
N ASN A 281 -11.62 -13.42 12.49
CA ASN A 281 -12.96 -13.37 11.91
C ASN A 281 -13.98 -12.63 12.80
N ASP A 282 -13.91 -12.81 14.13
CA ASP A 282 -14.72 -12.04 15.08
C ASP A 282 -14.37 -10.54 15.02
N ALA A 283 -13.08 -10.21 15.00
CA ALA A 283 -12.62 -8.83 14.88
C ALA A 283 -13.08 -8.17 13.57
N VAL A 284 -12.92 -8.86 12.43
CA VAL A 284 -13.39 -8.36 11.11
C VAL A 284 -14.90 -8.18 11.09
N THR A 285 -15.66 -9.10 11.67
CA THR A 285 -17.12 -9.00 11.75
C THR A 285 -17.56 -7.78 12.54
N ARG A 286 -16.91 -7.51 13.69
CA ARG A 286 -17.17 -6.30 14.49
C ARG A 286 -16.78 -5.03 13.75
N ALA A 287 -15.60 -5.03 13.14
CA ALA A 287 -15.05 -3.87 12.48
C ALA A 287 -15.93 -3.37 11.32
N ARG A 288 -16.60 -4.28 10.60
CA ARG A 288 -17.53 -3.94 9.51
C ARG A 288 -18.70 -3.07 9.95
N GLN A 289 -19.13 -3.16 11.21
CA GLN A 289 -20.26 -2.38 11.71
C GLN A 289 -19.90 -0.91 11.96
N SER A 290 -18.62 -0.57 12.04
CA SER A 290 -18.14 0.75 12.43
C SER A 290 -16.98 1.25 11.57
N TRP A 291 -16.75 0.60 10.42
CA TRP A 291 -15.66 0.91 9.49
C TRP A 291 -14.29 0.95 10.20
N GLU A 292 -14.05 0.02 11.12
CA GLU A 292 -12.78 -0.06 11.82
C GLU A 292 -11.75 -0.82 10.98
N VAL A 293 -10.47 -0.52 11.20
CA VAL A 293 -9.36 -1.26 10.60
C VAL A 293 -8.92 -2.33 11.60
N VAL A 294 -8.86 -3.58 11.15
CA VAL A 294 -8.37 -4.67 11.99
C VAL A 294 -6.88 -4.83 11.75
N VAL A 295 -6.12 -4.89 12.84
CA VAL A 295 -4.67 -5.10 12.83
C VAL A 295 -4.34 -6.26 13.75
N GLU A 296 -3.71 -7.29 13.20
CA GLU A 296 -3.16 -8.39 13.99
C GLU A 296 -1.73 -8.06 14.38
N ARG A 297 -1.38 -8.32 15.64
CA ARG A 297 -0.04 -8.11 16.17
C ARG A 297 0.49 -9.37 16.82
N ASN A 298 1.77 -9.62 16.59
CA ASN A 298 2.50 -10.69 17.25
C ASN A 298 2.72 -10.38 18.74
N GLN A 299 3.37 -11.30 19.46
CA GLN A 299 3.67 -11.15 20.88
C GLN A 299 4.51 -9.92 21.23
N ALA A 300 5.34 -9.44 20.29
CA ALA A 300 6.14 -8.22 20.45
C ALA A 300 5.31 -6.93 20.23
N GLY A 301 4.03 -7.05 19.90
CA GLY A 301 3.18 -5.90 19.57
C GLY A 301 3.44 -5.32 18.18
N SER A 302 4.19 -6.01 17.32
CA SER A 302 4.43 -5.61 15.94
C SER A 302 3.31 -6.15 15.04
N PRO A 303 2.76 -5.34 14.13
CA PRO A 303 1.71 -5.82 13.25
C PRO A 303 2.24 -6.80 12.21
N VAL A 304 1.43 -7.82 11.92
CA VAL A 304 1.77 -8.91 10.98
C VAL A 304 0.72 -9.09 9.90
N ARG A 305 -0.51 -8.58 10.12
CA ARG A 305 -1.63 -8.64 9.18
C ARG A 305 -2.55 -7.46 9.43
N TRP A 306 -3.18 -6.94 8.38
CA TRP A 306 -4.25 -5.96 8.53
C TRP A 306 -5.37 -6.19 7.52
N THR A 307 -6.52 -5.58 7.78
CA THR A 307 -7.55 -5.39 6.76
C THR A 307 -8.33 -4.11 7.03
N SER A 308 -8.61 -3.35 5.97
CA SER A 308 -9.58 -2.25 6.04
C SER A 308 -10.97 -2.77 5.71
N THR A 309 -11.96 -2.29 6.45
CA THR A 309 -13.38 -2.54 6.15
C THR A 309 -14.01 -1.43 5.31
N ASP A 310 -13.28 -0.33 5.05
CA ASP A 310 -13.77 0.84 4.32
C ASP A 310 -14.04 0.56 2.83
N ALA A 311 -13.18 -0.23 2.21
CA ALA A 311 -13.25 -0.55 0.79
C ALA A 311 -12.79 -2.00 0.58
N PRO A 312 -13.33 -2.70 -0.44
CA PRO A 312 -13.11 -4.12 -0.67
C PRO A 312 -11.64 -4.50 -0.80
#